data_AF-A0ABD7G379-F1
#
_entry.id   AF-A0ABD7G379-F1
#
_cell.length_a   1.000
_cell.length_b   1.000
_cell.length_c   1.000
_cell.angle_alpha   90.00
_cell.angle_beta   90.00
_cell.angle_gamma   90.00
#
_symmetry.space_group_name_H-M   'P 1'
#
loop_
_entity.id
_entity.type
_entity.pdbx_description
1 polymer ?
#
loop_
_entity_poly.entity_id
_entity_poly.type
_entity_poly.pdbx_seq_one_letter_code
_entity_poly.pdbx_strand_id
1 'polypeptide(L)'
;MKASELKTILNQLPDDLDPDVVMGEVWLPERLIEAQLEDDMLFLTFDNAPEEGEGEEEGRGFVEHEMELIRSQLMTILAEDSGPKTKAEALLALITLAHERTSSEFIEILGAMLEE
;
A
#
# COMPACT_ATOMS: atom_id res chain seq x y z
N MET A 1 22.76 -9.25 1.26
CA MET A 1 23.90 -9.36 2.19
C MET A 1 24.12 -10.84 2.51
N LYS A 2 25.36 -11.32 2.61
CA LYS A 2 25.69 -12.68 3.09
C LYS A 2 25.82 -12.67 4.62
N ALA A 3 25.57 -13.80 5.28
CA ALA A 3 25.72 -13.90 6.74
C ALA A 3 27.12 -13.53 7.24
N SER A 4 28.16 -13.76 6.42
CA SER A 4 29.54 -13.33 6.71
C SER A 4 29.73 -11.82 6.77
N GLU A 5 28.98 -11.07 5.95
CA GLU A 5 29.01 -9.61 5.94
C GLU A 5 28.29 -9.06 7.19
N LEU A 6 27.12 -9.63 7.51
CA LEU A 6 26.38 -9.29 8.73
C LEU A 6 27.22 -9.54 9.99
N LYS A 7 27.87 -10.71 10.08
CA LYS A 7 28.78 -11.04 11.19
C LYS A 7 29.92 -10.02 11.34
N THR A 8 30.42 -9.49 10.23
CA THR A 8 31.48 -8.47 10.26
C THR A 8 30.97 -7.19 10.93
N ILE A 9 29.73 -6.77 10.64
CA ILE A 9 29.12 -5.59 11.24
C ILE A 9 28.84 -5.82 12.74
N LEU A 10 28.31 -6.99 13.10
CA LEU A 10 28.04 -7.34 14.50
C LEU A 10 29.33 -7.35 15.35
N ASN A 11 30.45 -7.83 14.80
CA ASN A 11 31.75 -7.82 15.46
C ASN A 11 32.37 -6.41 15.64
N GLN A 12 31.79 -5.38 15.02
CA GLN A 12 32.25 -3.98 15.18
C GLN A 12 31.50 -3.24 16.29
N LEU A 13 30.48 -3.86 16.90
CA LEU A 13 29.75 -3.28 18.02
C LEU A 13 30.68 -3.12 19.24
N PRO A 14 30.57 -2.00 20.00
CA PRO A 14 31.30 -1.83 21.25
C PRO A 14 30.95 -2.90 22.28
N ASP A 15 31.93 -3.34 23.07
CA ASP A 15 31.75 -4.37 24.11
C ASP A 15 30.78 -3.95 25.24
N ASP A 16 30.53 -2.65 25.39
CA ASP A 16 29.65 -2.05 26.40
C ASP A 16 28.24 -1.72 25.86
N LEU A 17 27.94 -2.09 24.61
CA LEU A 17 26.66 -1.83 23.97
C LEU A 17 25.99 -3.14 23.53
N ASP A 18 24.77 -3.37 24.01
CA ASP A 18 23.93 -4.52 23.63
C ASP A 18 22.67 -4.01 22.90
N PRO A 19 22.78 -3.66 21.60
CA PRO A 19 21.66 -3.10 20.86
C PRO A 19 20.72 -4.21 20.37
N ASP A 20 19.42 -3.91 20.34
CA ASP A 20 18.45 -4.77 19.67
C ASP A 20 18.76 -4.85 18.16
N VAL A 21 18.71 -6.06 17.61
CA VAL A 21 18.72 -6.26 16.16
C VAL A 21 17.34 -5.94 15.65
N VAL A 22 17.23 -4.88 14.86
CA VAL A 22 15.96 -4.42 14.31
C VAL A 22 15.97 -4.36 12.79
N MET A 23 14.78 -4.44 12.20
CA MET A 23 14.51 -4.09 10.82
C MET A 23 13.39 -3.05 10.73
N GLY A 24 13.08 -2.59 9.53
CA GLY A 24 12.09 -1.53 9.31
C GLY A 24 12.67 -0.12 9.41
N GLU A 25 11.79 0.85 9.60
CA GLU A 25 12.14 2.26 9.68
C GLU A 25 12.52 2.66 11.12
N VAL A 26 13.34 3.71 11.28
CA VAL A 26 13.77 4.18 12.61
C VAL A 26 12.59 4.56 13.53
N TRP A 27 11.48 5.02 12.94
CA TRP A 27 10.27 5.43 13.66
C TRP A 27 9.31 4.26 13.94
N LEU A 28 9.54 3.09 13.34
CA LEU A 28 8.76 1.87 13.55
C LEU A 28 9.68 0.63 13.39
N PRO A 29 10.60 0.39 14.34
CA PRO A 29 11.51 -0.74 14.27
C PRO A 29 10.82 -2.02 14.72
N GLU A 30 11.05 -3.10 13.97
CA GLU A 30 10.68 -4.47 14.33
C GLU A 30 11.92 -5.18 14.89
N ARG A 31 11.83 -5.78 16.06
CA ARG A 31 12.92 -6.44 16.80
C ARG A 31 13.00 -7.92 16.47
N LEU A 32 14.20 -8.41 16.30
CA LEU A 32 14.47 -9.82 16.08
C LEU A 32 14.10 -10.62 17.35
N ILE A 33 13.13 -11.53 17.23
CA ILE A 33 12.68 -12.39 18.33
C ILE A 33 13.25 -13.80 18.25
N GLU A 34 13.57 -14.27 17.03
CA GLU A 34 14.12 -15.60 16.82
C GLU A 34 15.05 -15.62 15.60
N ALA A 35 16.13 -16.40 15.70
CA ALA A 35 17.03 -16.66 14.59
C ALA A 35 17.37 -18.14 14.54
N GLN A 36 17.15 -18.76 13.39
CA GLN A 36 17.36 -20.18 13.17
C GLN A 36 18.19 -20.42 11.91
N LEU A 37 19.24 -21.24 12.01
CA LEU A 37 20.00 -21.70 10.86
C LEU A 37 19.45 -23.07 10.43
N GLU A 38 18.95 -23.16 9.21
CA GLU A 38 18.60 -24.44 8.57
C GLU A 38 19.43 -24.62 7.31
N ASP A 39 20.20 -25.70 7.26
CA ASP A 39 21.19 -25.99 6.22
C ASP A 39 22.13 -24.78 5.95
N ASP A 40 22.02 -24.14 4.79
CA ASP A 40 22.81 -22.98 4.37
C ASP A 40 22.03 -21.65 4.43
N MET A 41 20.83 -21.66 5.03
CA MET A 41 19.93 -20.51 5.13
C MET A 41 19.75 -20.06 6.59
N LEU A 42 19.92 -18.76 6.84
CA LEU A 42 19.64 -18.13 8.13
C LEU A 42 18.25 -17.48 8.09
N PHE A 43 17.32 -18.04 8.84
CA PHE A 43 15.97 -17.53 9.04
C PHE A 43 15.94 -16.60 10.26
N LEU A 44 15.27 -15.46 10.11
CA LEU A 44 15.14 -14.43 11.12
C LEU A 44 13.66 -14.08 11.26
N THR A 45 13.14 -14.14 12.49
CA THR A 45 11.76 -13.79 12.83
C THR A 45 11.78 -12.54 13.68
N PHE A 46 10.99 -11.54 13.30
CA PHE A 46 10.88 -10.27 14.02
C PHE A 46 9.53 -10.17 14.74
N ASP A 47 9.43 -9.35 15.79
CA ASP A 47 8.15 -9.00 16.40
C ASP A 47 7.38 -8.12 15.43
N ASN A 48 6.57 -8.78 14.59
CA ASN A 48 5.56 -8.05 13.86
C ASN A 48 4.72 -7.30 14.90
N ALA A 49 4.69 -5.96 14.80
CA ALA A 49 3.52 -5.23 15.28
C ALA A 49 2.30 -6.01 14.74
N PRO A 50 1.25 -6.25 15.55
CA PRO A 50 0.08 -6.97 15.05
C PRO A 50 -0.27 -6.38 13.69
N GLU A 51 -0.40 -7.22 12.67
CA GLU A 51 -0.83 -6.75 11.35
C GLU A 51 -2.12 -5.96 11.57
N GLU A 52 -2.05 -4.63 11.48
CA GLU A 52 -3.23 -3.84 11.19
C GLU A 52 -3.60 -4.17 9.74
N GLY A 53 -4.27 -5.31 9.56
CA GLY A 53 -4.91 -5.69 8.32
C GLY A 53 -4.31 -6.92 7.61
N GLU A 54 -4.84 -8.10 7.94
CA GLU A 54 -5.38 -8.92 6.85
C GLU A 54 -6.44 -8.05 6.10
N GLY A 55 -6.03 -7.23 5.12
CA GLY A 55 -6.98 -6.56 4.23
C GLY A 55 -6.71 -5.16 3.66
N GLU A 56 -5.53 -4.54 3.76
CA GLU A 56 -5.29 -3.25 3.08
C GLU A 56 -4.13 -3.33 2.10
N GLU A 57 -4.47 -3.75 0.88
CA GLU A 57 -3.75 -3.37 -0.33
C GLU A 57 -3.58 -1.85 -0.27
N GLU A 58 -2.39 -1.33 0.06
CA GLU A 58 -2.09 0.10 -0.11
C GLU A 58 -2.54 0.45 -1.52
N GLY A 59 -3.59 1.27 -1.63
CA GLY A 59 -4.19 1.56 -2.93
C GLY A 59 -3.08 2.03 -3.86
N ARG A 60 -2.89 1.31 -4.98
CA ARG A 60 -1.90 1.62 -6.04
C ARG A 60 -1.91 3.10 -6.43
N GLY A 61 -3.05 3.76 -6.21
CA GLY A 61 -3.32 5.10 -6.67
C GLY A 61 -3.63 5.07 -8.17
N PHE A 62 -3.91 6.26 -8.69
CA PHE A 62 -4.15 6.48 -10.11
C PHE A 62 -2.94 7.15 -10.75
N VAL A 63 -2.53 6.68 -11.92
CA VAL A 63 -1.53 7.39 -12.74
C VAL A 63 -2.19 8.54 -13.51
N GLU A 64 -1.39 9.42 -14.12
CA GLU A 64 -1.88 10.69 -14.70
C GLU A 64 -3.05 10.54 -15.67
N HIS A 65 -2.98 9.60 -16.62
CA HIS A 65 -4.07 9.35 -17.58
C HIS A 65 -5.33 8.77 -16.93
N GLU A 66 -5.19 7.99 -15.85
CA GLU A 66 -6.32 7.46 -15.07
C GLU A 66 -7.01 8.62 -14.31
N MET A 67 -6.23 9.56 -13.76
CA MET A 67 -6.77 10.78 -13.14
C MET A 67 -7.47 11.69 -14.15
N GLU A 68 -6.97 11.78 -15.38
CA GLU A 68 -7.61 12.53 -16.47
C GLU A 68 -8.96 11.91 -16.86
N LEU A 69 -9.05 10.58 -16.91
CA LEU A 69 -10.31 9.86 -17.16
C LEU A 69 -11.36 10.18 -16.09
N ILE A 70 -10.97 10.07 -14.81
CA ILE A 70 -11.85 10.39 -13.67
C ILE A 70 -12.29 11.86 -13.74
N ARG A 71 -11.36 12.77 -14.02
CA ARG A 71 -11.67 14.20 -14.17
C ARG A 71 -12.66 14.44 -15.29
N SER A 72 -12.48 13.79 -16.44
CA SER A 72 -13.41 13.88 -17.57
C SER A 72 -14.81 13.46 -17.16
N GLN A 73 -14.95 12.33 -16.46
CA GLN A 73 -16.25 11.85 -16.03
C GLN A 73 -16.92 12.79 -15.01
N LEU A 74 -16.15 13.34 -14.06
CA LEU A 74 -16.67 14.33 -13.13
C LEU A 74 -17.17 15.59 -13.87
N MET A 75 -16.43 16.05 -14.87
CA MET A 75 -16.84 17.20 -15.69
C MET A 75 -18.12 16.90 -16.48
N THR A 76 -18.28 15.68 -17.00
CA THR A 76 -19.54 15.24 -17.66
C THR A 76 -20.72 15.33 -16.71
N ILE A 77 -20.63 14.73 -15.51
CA ILE A 77 -21.69 14.78 -14.49
C ILE A 77 -22.05 16.22 -14.13
N LEU A 78 -21.04 17.09 -14.01
CA LEU A 78 -21.25 18.50 -13.68
C LEU A 78 -21.88 19.30 -14.83
N ALA A 79 -21.59 18.93 -16.08
CA ALA A 79 -22.08 19.61 -17.29
C ALA A 79 -23.48 19.15 -17.71
N GLU A 80 -23.94 17.97 -17.29
CA GLU A 80 -25.29 17.50 -17.58
C GLU A 80 -26.37 18.51 -17.19
N ASP A 81 -27.41 18.64 -18.02
CA ASP A 81 -28.59 19.45 -17.74
C ASP A 81 -29.52 18.70 -16.77
N SER A 82 -29.00 18.46 -15.56
CA SER A 82 -29.67 17.76 -14.48
C SER A 82 -29.64 18.58 -13.19
N GLY A 83 -30.63 18.35 -12.33
CA GLY A 83 -30.76 19.08 -11.07
C GLY A 83 -29.64 18.72 -10.08
N PRO A 84 -29.36 19.57 -9.08
CA PRO A 84 -28.31 19.34 -8.08
C PRO A 84 -28.41 18.00 -7.35
N LYS A 85 -29.64 17.51 -7.12
CA LYS A 85 -29.90 16.22 -6.48
C LYS A 85 -29.41 15.05 -7.34
N THR A 86 -29.72 15.06 -8.63
CA THR A 86 -29.29 14.02 -9.58
C THR A 86 -27.77 13.98 -9.70
N LYS A 87 -27.12 15.15 -9.75
CA LYS A 87 -25.65 15.25 -9.76
C LYS A 87 -25.03 14.69 -8.48
N ALA A 88 -25.61 15.00 -7.32
CA ALA A 88 -25.14 14.46 -6.04
C ALA A 88 -25.27 12.93 -5.98
N GLU A 89 -26.36 12.36 -6.50
CA GLU A 89 -26.56 10.91 -6.60
C GLU A 89 -25.54 10.25 -7.55
N ALA A 90 -25.25 10.86 -8.70
CA ALA A 90 -24.24 10.37 -9.64
C ALA A 90 -22.82 10.40 -9.05
N LEU A 91 -22.45 11.50 -8.36
CA LEU A 91 -21.16 11.61 -7.68
C LEU A 91 -21.04 10.61 -6.53
N LEU A 92 -22.11 10.42 -5.75
CA LEU A 92 -22.13 9.44 -4.66
C LEU A 92 -21.93 8.02 -5.21
N ALA A 93 -22.64 7.65 -6.27
CA ALA A 93 -22.48 6.35 -6.92
C ALA A 93 -21.04 6.12 -7.40
N LEU A 94 -20.41 7.15 -7.98
CA LEU A 94 -19.02 7.07 -8.43
C LEU A 94 -18.02 6.85 -7.28
N ILE A 95 -18.20 7.56 -6.15
CA ILE A 95 -17.34 7.41 -4.97
C ILE A 95 -17.54 6.03 -4.33
N THR A 96 -18.79 5.57 -4.20
CA THR A 96 -19.09 4.24 -3.66
C THR A 96 -18.46 3.15 -4.53
N LEU A 97 -18.56 3.26 -5.86
CA LEU A 97 -17.93 2.32 -6.78
C LEU A 97 -16.39 2.32 -6.63
N ALA A 98 -15.76 3.48 -6.51
CA ALA A 98 -14.31 3.58 -6.32
C ALA A 98 -13.83 2.99 -4.99
N HIS A 99 -14.67 3.03 -3.95
CA HIS A 99 -14.36 2.46 -2.64
C HIS A 99 -14.54 0.95 -2.59
N GLU A 100 -15.51 0.41 -3.34
CA GLU A 100 -15.83 -1.03 -3.35
C GLU A 100 -14.96 -1.86 -4.30
N ARG A 101 -14.08 -1.22 -5.08
CA ARG A 101 -13.30 -1.84 -6.16
C ARG A 101 -11.83 -1.51 -6.06
N THR A 102 -10.98 -2.35 -6.64
CA THR A 102 -9.57 -2.01 -6.84
C THR A 102 -9.45 -0.84 -7.83
N SER A 103 -8.35 -0.08 -7.76
CA SER A 103 -8.12 1.06 -8.68
C SER A 103 -8.19 0.65 -10.16
N SER A 104 -7.71 -0.56 -10.51
CA SER A 104 -7.75 -1.07 -11.89
C SER A 104 -9.17 -1.41 -12.36
N GLU A 105 -9.96 -2.10 -11.52
CA GLU A 105 -11.35 -2.43 -11.84
C GLU A 105 -12.21 -1.16 -11.99
N PHE A 106 -11.98 -0.15 -11.15
CA PHE A 106 -12.68 1.12 -11.24
C PHE A 106 -12.43 1.84 -12.58
N ILE A 107 -11.17 1.85 -13.05
CA ILE A 107 -10.80 2.46 -14.34
C ILE A 107 -11.37 1.69 -15.52
N GLU A 108 -11.38 0.36 -15.47
CA GLU A 108 -11.98 -0.47 -16.51
C GLU A 108 -13.48 -0.17 -16.67
N ILE A 109 -14.20 -0.10 -15.54
CA ILE A 109 -15.63 0.24 -15.53
C ILE A 109 -15.85 1.65 -16.07
N LEU A 110 -15.06 2.63 -15.62
CA LEU A 110 -15.13 4.00 -16.12
C LEU A 110 -14.89 4.10 -17.63
N GLY A 111 -13.92 3.35 -18.16
CA GLY A 111 -13.63 3.29 -19.59
C GLY A 111 -14.82 2.76 -20.37
N ALA A 112 -15.45 1.67 -19.91
CA ALA A 112 -16.62 1.09 -20.56
C ALA A 112 -17.82 2.06 -20.60
N MET A 113 -18.02 2.87 -19.57
CA MET A 113 -19.11 3.87 -19.52
C MET A 113 -18.94 5.02 -20.51
N LEU A 114 -17.72 5.27 -21.01
CA LEU A 114 -17.42 6.35 -21.96
C LEU A 114 -17.44 5.89 -23.43
N GLU A 115 -17.49 4.58 -23.66
CA GLU A 115 -17.60 3.99 -25.01
C GLU A 115 -19.07 3.80 -25.46
N GLU A 116 -20.05 4.03 -24.59
CA GLU A 116 -21.51 4.05 -24.87
C GLU A 116 -22.04 5.45 -25.21
#